data_AF-A0A6M1YRG0-F1
#
_entry.id   AF-A0A6M1YRG0-F1
#
_cell.length_a   1.000
_cell.length_b   1.000
_cell.length_c   1.000
_cell.angle_alpha   90.00
_cell.angle_beta   90.00
_cell.angle_gamma   90.00
#
_symmetry.space_group_name_H-M   'P 1'
#
loop_
_entity.id
_entity.type
_entity.pdbx_description
1 polymer ?
#
loop_
_entity_poly.entity_id
_entity_poly.type
_entity_poly.pdbx_seq_one_letter_code
_entity_poly.pdbx_strand_id
1 'polypeptide(L)'
;MENLRKQFNIKKVTVVCDRGLASQNNINALKANDFNFIIASKLRSFSKKINIKDLTNYEELPNQKNVFQEEKVLFKTMSLPQYEDTTLIITYSPKRAEKDRQDRRRLIEKLENKLSNNSSAIKNSY
;
A
#
# COMPACT_ATOMS: atom_id res chain seq x y z
N MET A 1 12.29 23.72 4.62
CA MET A 1 12.18 22.84 5.82
C MET A 1 12.94 23.39 7.02
N GLU A 2 14.11 24.02 6.83
CA GLU A 2 14.84 24.71 7.92
C GLU A 2 14.04 25.81 8.63
N ASN A 3 13.19 26.55 7.91
CA ASN A 3 12.35 27.61 8.49
C ASN A 3 11.39 27.07 9.56
N LEU A 4 10.89 25.83 9.43
CA LEU A 4 9.98 25.20 10.38
C LEU A 4 10.70 24.81 11.67
N ARG A 5 11.94 24.27 11.58
CA ARG A 5 12.76 23.98 12.76
C ARG A 5 13.16 25.27 13.49
N LYS A 6 13.52 26.33 12.75
CA LYS A 6 13.92 27.62 13.33
C LYS A 6 12.75 28.38 13.98
N GLN A 7 11.56 28.37 13.37
CA GLN A 7 10.40 29.07 13.93
C GLN A 7 9.81 28.39 15.16
N PHE A 8 9.78 27.05 15.20
CA PHE A 8 9.02 26.32 16.22
C PHE A 8 9.89 25.56 17.23
N ASN A 9 11.22 25.63 17.12
CA ASN A 9 12.19 24.95 17.99
C ASN A 9 11.90 23.44 18.19
N ILE A 10 11.34 22.80 17.15
CA ILE A 10 10.89 21.40 17.21
C ILE A 10 12.08 20.48 16.99
N LYS A 11 12.39 19.66 18.00
CA LYS A 11 13.50 18.69 17.98
C LYS A 11 13.21 17.45 17.12
N LYS A 12 11.95 17.03 17.03
CA LYS A 12 11.53 15.83 16.29
C LYS A 12 10.33 16.16 15.42
N VAL A 13 10.49 15.99 14.12
CA VAL A 13 9.41 16.21 13.14
C VAL A 13 9.24 14.91 12.36
N THR A 14 8.01 14.40 12.35
CA THR A 14 7.61 13.22 11.58
C THR A 14 6.68 13.64 10.46
N VAL A 15 7.07 13.38 9.22
CA VAL A 15 6.29 13.71 8.02
C VAL A 15 5.46 12.50 7.62
N VAL A 16 4.14 12.66 7.57
CA VAL A 16 3.21 11.62 7.11
C VAL A 16 2.60 12.08 5.80
N CYS A 17 2.77 11.30 4.73
CA CYS A 17 2.20 11.68 3.44
C CYS A 17 1.72 10.50 2.59
N ASP A 18 0.73 10.82 1.76
CA ASP A 18 0.25 9.90 0.73
C ASP A 18 1.31 9.67 -0.34
N ARG A 19 1.19 8.51 -1.00
CA ARG A 19 2.13 8.06 -2.04
C ARG A 19 2.34 9.08 -3.15
N GLY A 20 1.30 9.85 -3.51
CA GLY A 20 1.39 10.85 -4.58
C GLY A 20 2.36 12.00 -4.27
N LEU A 21 2.64 12.25 -2.99
CA LEU A 21 3.52 13.32 -2.52
C LEU A 21 4.94 12.83 -2.21
N ALA A 22 5.16 11.51 -2.24
CA ALA A 22 6.42 10.87 -1.88
C ALA A 22 7.26 10.52 -3.11
N SER A 23 7.75 11.56 -3.81
CA SER A 23 8.76 11.36 -4.86
C SER A 23 10.08 10.90 -4.25
N GLN A 24 10.92 10.23 -5.04
CA GLN A 24 12.27 9.82 -4.63
C GLN A 24 13.08 11.00 -4.09
N ASN A 25 12.97 12.15 -4.76
CA ASN A 25 13.67 13.38 -4.37
C ASN A 25 13.20 13.89 -3.00
N ASN A 26 11.89 13.83 -2.72
CA ASN A 26 11.35 14.23 -1.42
C ASN A 26 11.82 13.30 -0.31
N ILE A 27 11.84 11.99 -0.54
CA ILE A 27 12.32 11.01 0.44
C ILE A 27 13.80 11.23 0.74
N ASN A 28 14.61 11.43 -0.30
CA ASN A 28 16.04 11.71 -0.14
C ASN A 28 16.28 13.02 0.62
N ALA A 29 15.49 14.07 0.34
CA ALA A 29 15.57 15.34 1.07
C ALA A 29 15.17 15.18 2.55
N LEU A 30 14.16 14.37 2.87
CA LEU A 30 13.77 14.07 4.24
C LEU A 30 14.88 13.32 5.00
N LYS A 31 15.50 12.33 4.35
CA LYS A 31 16.65 11.60 4.90
C LYS A 31 17.85 12.51 5.15
N ALA A 32 18.22 13.33 4.18
CA ALA A 32 19.38 14.23 4.29
C ALA A 32 19.25 15.29 5.39
N ASN A 33 18.03 15.54 5.89
CA ASN A 33 17.75 16.51 6.94
C ASN A 33 17.34 15.85 8.28
N ASP A 34 17.60 14.55 8.45
CA ASP A 34 17.26 13.76 9.64
C ASP A 34 15.79 13.92 10.09
N PHE A 35 14.87 13.87 9.13
CA PHE A 35 13.44 13.85 9.41
C PHE A 35 12.90 12.42 9.43
N ASN A 36 12.05 12.13 10.41
CA ASN A 36 11.29 10.89 10.42
C ASN A 36 10.17 10.97 9.39
N PHE A 37 9.82 9.85 8.76
CA PHE A 37 8.74 9.83 7.79
C PHE A 37 7.93 8.53 7.80
N ILE A 38 6.65 8.64 7.47
CA ILE A 38 5.74 7.52 7.23
C ILE A 38 5.05 7.79 5.90
N ILE A 39 5.26 6.88 4.95
CA ILE A 39 4.86 7.09 3.55
C ILE A 39 4.11 5.87 3.04
N ALA A 40 2.97 6.09 2.39
CA ALA A 40 2.27 5.01 1.70
C ALA A 40 3.05 4.54 0.46
N SER A 41 3.28 3.23 0.32
CA SER A 41 4.06 2.67 -0.79
C SER A 41 3.33 1.52 -1.50
N LYS A 42 3.64 1.30 -2.79
CA LYS A 42 2.96 0.29 -3.63
C LYS A 42 3.69 -1.05 -3.54
N LEU A 43 3.01 -2.09 -3.05
CA LEU A 43 3.60 -3.44 -2.93
C LEU A 43 4.14 -4.00 -4.26
N ARG A 44 3.56 -3.63 -5.42
CA ARG A 44 4.02 -4.09 -6.75
C ARG A 44 5.47 -3.68 -7.07
N SER A 45 6.01 -2.59 -6.50
CA SER A 45 7.42 -2.24 -6.73
C SER A 45 8.39 -3.18 -6.01
N PHE A 46 7.90 -4.00 -5.07
CA PHE A 46 8.72 -4.89 -4.23
C PHE A 46 8.42 -6.38 -4.47
N SER A 47 7.31 -6.69 -5.15
CA SER A 47 6.69 -8.03 -5.20
C SER A 47 7.46 -9.10 -5.98
N LYS A 48 8.56 -8.77 -6.68
CA LYS A 48 9.35 -9.82 -7.38
C LYS A 48 10.10 -10.73 -6.40
N LYS A 49 10.35 -10.29 -5.16
CA LYS A 49 11.12 -11.06 -4.15
C LYS A 49 10.34 -11.38 -2.86
N ILE A 50 9.19 -10.76 -2.62
CA ILE A 50 8.47 -10.88 -1.35
C ILE A 50 7.11 -11.54 -1.59
N ASN A 51 6.93 -12.74 -1.01
CA ASN A 51 5.63 -13.42 -1.00
C ASN A 51 4.72 -12.80 0.08
N ILE A 52 3.89 -11.85 -0.34
CA ILE A 52 2.92 -11.14 0.50
C ILE A 52 1.58 -11.85 0.64
N LYS A 53 1.37 -12.94 -0.10
CA LYS A 53 0.12 -13.72 -0.07
C LYS A 53 0.11 -14.76 1.03
N ASP A 54 1.30 -15.14 1.48
CA ASP A 54 1.48 -16.09 2.57
C ASP A 54 1.28 -15.38 3.91
N LEU A 55 0.12 -15.62 4.51
CA LEU A 55 -0.29 -15.00 5.78
C LEU A 55 0.30 -15.71 7.00
N THR A 56 1.04 -16.82 6.84
CA THR A 56 1.62 -17.58 7.96
C THR A 56 2.59 -16.77 8.80
N ASN A 57 3.30 -15.82 8.17
CA ASN A 57 4.30 -14.97 8.80
C ASN A 57 3.75 -13.59 9.21
N TYR A 58 2.43 -13.48 9.41
CA TYR A 58 1.78 -12.26 9.85
C TYR A 58 1.31 -12.42 11.30
N GLU A 59 1.38 -11.33 12.04
CA GLU A 59 0.92 -11.23 13.41
C GLU A 59 -0.39 -10.44 13.48
N GLU A 60 -1.21 -10.69 14.50
CA GLU A 60 -2.40 -9.86 14.74
C GLU A 60 -1.98 -8.45 15.13
N LEU A 61 -2.59 -7.43 14.51
CA LEU A 61 -2.30 -6.05 14.87
C LEU A 61 -2.71 -5.81 16.35
N PRO A 62 -1.88 -5.13 17.14
CA PRO A 62 -2.18 -4.87 18.54
C PRO A 62 -3.48 -4.07 18.71
N ASN A 63 -4.08 -4.19 19.90
CA ASN A 63 -5.30 -3.49 20.32
C ASN A 63 -6.59 -3.86 19.57
N GLN A 64 -6.70 -5.10 19.07
CA GLN A 64 -7.92 -5.61 18.41
C GLN A 64 -8.76 -6.57 19.28
N LYS A 65 -8.76 -6.39 20.60
CA LYS A 65 -9.48 -7.29 21.53
C LYS A 65 -10.99 -7.35 21.31
N ASN A 66 -11.59 -6.27 20.80
CA ASN A 66 -13.04 -6.16 20.54
C ASN A 66 -13.43 -6.47 19.09
N VAL A 67 -12.49 -6.95 18.27
CA VAL A 67 -12.74 -7.28 16.85
C VAL A 67 -12.94 -8.79 16.72
N PHE A 68 -13.95 -9.20 15.97
CA PHE A 68 -14.17 -10.62 15.66
C PHE A 68 -12.95 -11.22 14.97
N GLN A 69 -12.60 -12.48 15.27
CA GLN A 69 -11.41 -13.14 14.72
C GLN A 69 -11.34 -13.04 13.18
N GLU A 70 -12.47 -13.18 12.50
CA GLU A 70 -12.59 -13.12 11.04
C GLU A 70 -12.36 -11.72 10.45
N GLU A 71 -12.44 -10.68 11.27
CA GLU A 71 -12.26 -9.27 10.87
C GLU A 71 -10.91 -8.70 11.29
N LYS A 72 -10.13 -9.44 12.09
CA LYS A 72 -8.83 -8.99 12.59
C LYS A 72 -7.89 -8.66 11.44
N VAL A 73 -7.19 -7.53 11.59
CA VAL A 73 -6.15 -7.11 10.66
C VAL A 73 -4.84 -7.73 11.09
N LEU A 74 -4.16 -8.36 10.14
CA LEU A 74 -2.83 -8.92 10.33
C LEU A 74 -1.79 -7.93 9.82
N PHE A 75 -0.59 -7.97 10.39
CA PHE A 75 0.53 -7.18 9.91
C PHE A 75 1.84 -7.97 9.88
N LYS A 76 2.76 -7.49 9.05
CA LYS A 76 4.13 -8.01 8.95
C LYS A 76 5.06 -6.84 8.73
N THR A 77 6.23 -6.88 9.37
CA THR A 77 7.29 -5.90 9.17
C THR A 77 8.48 -6.55 8.46
N MET A 78 9.21 -5.76 7.69
CA MET A 78 10.49 -6.17 7.10
C MET A 78 11.33 -4.94 6.76
N SER A 79 12.65 -5.10 6.70
CA SER A 79 13.54 -4.05 6.21
C SER A 79 13.33 -3.84 4.72
N LEU A 80 13.33 -2.58 4.26
CA LEU A 80 13.18 -2.28 2.85
C LEU A 80 14.54 -2.16 2.16
N PRO A 81 14.90 -3.03 1.20
CA PRO A 81 16.23 -3.02 0.59
C PRO A 81 16.58 -1.75 -0.19
N GLN A 82 15.57 -0.99 -0.64
CA GLN A 82 15.75 0.22 -1.45
C GLN A 82 16.12 1.44 -0.60
N TYR A 83 15.84 1.39 0.70
CA TYR A 83 16.07 2.48 1.62
C TYR A 83 16.61 1.89 2.91
N GLU A 84 17.92 1.99 3.11
CA GLU A 84 18.55 1.68 4.40
C GLU A 84 17.84 2.41 5.54
N ASP A 85 17.76 1.73 6.69
CA ASP A 85 17.09 2.17 7.90
C ASP A 85 15.59 2.49 7.77
N THR A 86 14.91 1.83 6.82
CA THR A 86 13.46 1.93 6.72
C THR A 86 12.76 0.60 6.89
N THR A 87 11.67 0.64 7.64
CA THR A 87 10.80 -0.51 7.89
C THR A 87 9.59 -0.44 6.97
N LEU A 88 9.41 -1.47 6.17
CA LEU A 88 8.17 -1.71 5.45
C LEU A 88 7.17 -2.37 6.41
N ILE A 89 6.03 -1.73 6.61
CA ILE A 89 4.89 -2.28 7.34
C ILE A 89 3.84 -2.71 6.32
N ILE A 90 3.50 -3.99 6.32
CA ILE A 90 2.49 -4.58 5.45
C ILE A 90 1.30 -4.96 6.32
N THR A 91 0.09 -4.58 5.92
CA THR A 91 -1.15 -4.97 6.59
C THR A 91 -2.04 -5.77 5.67
N TYR A 92 -2.76 -6.73 6.24
CA TYR A 92 -3.77 -7.53 5.57
C TYR A 92 -5.08 -7.44 6.35
N SER A 93 -6.14 -7.00 5.69
CA SER A 93 -7.49 -6.92 6.27
C SER A 93 -8.42 -7.86 5.49
N PRO A 94 -9.07 -8.84 6.16
CA PRO A 94 -10.03 -9.74 5.53
C PRO A 94 -11.18 -8.99 4.84
N LYS A 95 -11.75 -7.99 5.51
CA LYS A 95 -12.80 -7.12 4.97
C LYS A 95 -12.38 -6.42 3.68
N ARG A 96 -11.14 -5.92 3.63
CA ARG A 96 -10.61 -5.27 2.42
C ARG A 96 -10.35 -6.27 1.31
N ALA A 97 -9.83 -7.44 1.63
CA ALA A 97 -9.59 -8.51 0.69
C ALA A 97 -10.89 -8.96 0.00
N GLU A 98 -11.97 -9.11 0.76
CA GLU A 98 -13.30 -9.48 0.22
C GLU A 98 -13.88 -8.37 -0.67
N LYS A 99 -13.81 -7.11 -0.23
CA LYS A 99 -14.23 -5.98 -1.06
C LYS A 99 -13.46 -5.93 -2.39
N ASP A 100 -12.13 -6.05 -2.34
CA ASP A 100 -11.28 -6.02 -3.53
C ASP A 100 -11.54 -7.23 -4.45
N ARG A 101 -11.96 -8.39 -3.90
CA ARG A 101 -12.40 -9.57 -4.66
C ARG A 101 -13.70 -9.29 -5.39
N GLN A 102 -14.70 -8.74 -4.71
CA GLN A 102 -16.01 -8.40 -5.32
C GLN A 102 -15.86 -7.34 -6.41
N ASP A 103 -15.08 -6.29 -6.16
CA ASP A 103 -14.81 -5.24 -7.14
C ASP A 103 -14.10 -5.80 -8.38
N ARG A 104 -13.15 -6.73 -8.19
CA ARG A 104 -12.51 -7.45 -9.30
C ARG A 104 -13.52 -8.28 -10.10
N ARG A 105 -14.40 -9.02 -9.42
CA ARG A 105 -15.40 -9.86 -10.09
C ARG A 105 -16.36 -9.02 -10.94
N ARG A 106 -16.87 -7.92 -10.38
CA ARG A 106 -17.72 -6.96 -11.11
C ARG A 106 -17.03 -6.37 -12.34
N LEU A 107 -15.72 -6.10 -12.25
CA LEU A 107 -14.96 -5.60 -13.40
C LEU A 107 -14.83 -6.66 -14.50
N ILE A 108 -14.56 -7.91 -14.13
CA ILE A 108 -14.48 -9.04 -15.07
C ILE A 108 -15.84 -9.25 -15.76
N GLU A 109 -16.93 -9.34 -15.00
CA GLU A 109 -18.29 -9.48 -15.55
C GLU A 109 -18.63 -8.35 -16.55
N LYS A 110 -18.26 -7.10 -16.22
CA LYS A 110 -18.42 -5.96 -17.14
C LYS A 110 -17.59 -6.09 -18.41
N LEU A 111 -16.37 -6.61 -18.33
CA LEU A 111 -15.50 -6.83 -19.48
C LEU A 111 -16.04 -7.97 -20.36
N GLU A 112 -16.47 -9.07 -19.76
CA GLU A 112 -17.09 -10.20 -20.46
C GLU A 112 -18.35 -9.78 -21.21
N ASN A 113 -19.26 -9.05 -20.55
CA ASN A 113 -20.46 -8.51 -21.19
C ASN A 113 -20.16 -7.57 -22.37
N LYS A 114 -19.10 -6.75 -22.25
CA LYS A 114 -18.66 -5.89 -23.36
C LYS A 114 -18.10 -6.71 -24.52
N LEU A 115 -17.35 -7.78 -24.25
CA LEU A 115 -16.80 -8.64 -25.29
C LEU A 115 -17.90 -9.45 -25.99
N SER A 116 -18.87 -9.99 -25.25
CA SER A 116 -20.00 -10.71 -25.83
C SER A 116 -20.87 -9.80 -26.70
N ASN A 117 -21.16 -8.58 -26.24
CA ASN A 117 -22.00 -7.62 -26.98
C ASN A 117 -21.29 -6.98 -28.19
N ASN A 118 -19.95 -7.06 -28.27
CA ASN A 118 -19.18 -6.51 -29.39
C ASN A 118 -18.77 -7.60 -30.41
N SER A 119 -19.00 -8.88 -30.09
CA SER A 119 -18.77 -10.00 -31.02
C SER A 119 -19.74 -10.04 -32.20
N SER A 120 -20.84 -9.27 -32.15
CA SER A 120 -21.73 -9.01 -33.29
C SER A 120 -21.19 -7.92 -34.25
N ALA A 121 -20.21 -7.11 -33.84
CA ALA A 121 -19.63 -6.05 -34.69
C ALA A 121 -18.33 -6.49 -35.40
N ILE A 122 -17.68 -7.57 -34.95
CA ILE A 122 -16.40 -8.05 -35.51
C ILE A 122 -16.60 -9.08 -36.65
N LYS A 123 -17.84 -9.52 -36.92
CA LYS A 123 -18.13 -10.50 -37.99
C LYS A 123 -18.29 -9.93 -39.41
N ASN A 124 -18.25 -8.60 -39.61
CA ASN A 124 -18.44 -7.98 -40.92
C ASN A 124 -17.20 -7.25 -41.43
N SER A 125 -16.08 -7.95 -41.58
CA SER A 125 -14.96 -7.46 -42.39
C SER A 125 -14.20 -8.64 -43.01
N TYR A 126 -14.76 -9.19 -44.08
CA TYR A 126 -14.06 -9.93 -45.13
C TYR A 126 -14.66 -9.51 -46.47
#